data_AF-A0AA35YQY6-F1
#
_entry.id   AF-A0AA35YQY6-F1
#
_cell.length_a   1.000
_cell.length_b   1.000
_cell.length_c   1.000
_cell.angle_alpha   90.00
_cell.angle_beta   90.00
_cell.angle_gamma   90.00
#
_symmetry.space_group_name_H-M   'P 1'
#
loop_
_entity.id
_entity.type
_entity.pdbx_description
1 polymer ?
#
loop_
_entity_poly.entity_id
_entity_poly.type
_entity_poly.pdbx_seq_one_letter_code
_entity_poly.pdbx_strand_id
1 'polypeptide(L)'
;MLCHDEGFVDFQIRYVGGLCVMFEFTSKEACTNLLVSDAVSHWIIEKPQWDRNFVSQDRIIWFDIEGLPLRAWSKLPFREILAKWGCVVQLDDNLGEDIYKSHECILTSHLGIIFEVVKVSVDGIIFPVRAKEAPSWTSSFSCDFMKSVGGEDEGHV
;
A
#
# COMPACT_ATOMS: atom_id res chain seq x y z
N MET A 1 11.98 -10.21 -4.60
CA MET A 1 11.40 -8.88 -4.93
C MET A 1 11.42 -8.79 -6.44
N LEU A 2 10.28 -8.52 -7.10
CA LEU A 2 10.10 -8.72 -8.55
C LEU A 2 11.23 -8.12 -9.41
N CYS A 3 11.80 -6.97 -9.04
CA CYS A 3 12.96 -6.42 -9.75
C CYS A 3 14.22 -7.31 -9.75
N HIS A 4 14.52 -8.02 -8.65
CA HIS A 4 15.65 -8.95 -8.60
C HIS A 4 15.40 -10.19 -9.45
N ASP A 5 14.15 -10.66 -9.50
CA ASP A 5 13.76 -11.80 -10.33
C ASP A 5 13.92 -11.47 -11.83
N GLU A 6 13.77 -10.20 -12.18
CA GLU A 6 14.04 -9.65 -13.53
C GLU A 6 15.53 -9.26 -13.78
N GLY A 7 16.43 -9.57 -12.84
CA GLY A 7 17.88 -9.34 -12.99
C GLY A 7 18.36 -7.94 -12.66
N PHE A 8 17.52 -7.05 -12.11
CA PHE A 8 17.97 -5.76 -11.59
C PHE A 8 18.63 -5.92 -10.23
N VAL A 9 19.80 -5.31 -10.06
CA VAL A 9 20.57 -5.30 -8.81
C VAL A 9 20.95 -3.87 -8.43
N ASP A 10 21.47 -3.68 -7.21
CA ASP A 10 22.04 -2.42 -6.74
C ASP A 10 21.11 -1.19 -6.82
N PHE A 11 19.87 -1.36 -6.35
CA PHE A 11 18.89 -0.27 -6.21
C PHE A 11 18.31 -0.20 -4.80
N GLN A 12 17.82 0.98 -4.44
CA GLN A 12 16.99 1.20 -3.26
C GLN A 12 15.57 1.59 -3.68
N ILE A 13 14.56 1.13 -2.94
CA ILE A 13 13.17 1.53 -3.13
C ILE A 13 12.75 2.41 -1.97
N ARG A 14 12.13 3.56 -2.28
CA ARG A 14 11.50 4.44 -1.30
C ARG A 14 10.04 4.64 -1.64
N TYR A 15 9.15 4.54 -0.65
CA TYR A 15 7.75 4.92 -0.82
C TYR A 15 7.67 6.44 -0.93
N VAL A 16 6.95 6.96 -1.94
CA VAL A 16 6.82 8.41 -2.16
C VAL A 16 5.37 8.89 -2.16
N GLY A 17 4.42 8.04 -1.73
CA GLY A 17 2.99 8.36 -1.61
C GLY A 17 2.14 7.71 -2.71
N GLY A 18 0.83 7.62 -2.47
CA GLY A 18 -0.11 6.98 -3.39
C GLY A 18 0.32 5.57 -3.79
N LEU A 19 0.21 5.25 -5.08
CA LEU A 19 0.72 4.01 -5.68
C LEU A 19 2.15 4.17 -6.23
N CYS A 20 2.89 5.17 -5.76
CA CYS A 20 4.20 5.52 -6.32
C CYS A 20 5.36 5.08 -5.40
N VAL A 21 6.38 4.53 -6.03
CA VAL A 21 7.68 4.21 -5.42
C VAL A 21 8.80 4.81 -6.24
N MET A 22 9.87 5.24 -5.56
CA MET A 22 11.08 5.74 -6.20
C MET A 22 12.16 4.67 -6.17
N PHE A 23 12.73 4.39 -7.35
CA PHE A 23 13.91 3.55 -7.49
C PHE A 23 15.15 4.43 -7.57
N GLU A 24 16.08 4.23 -6.65
CA GLU A 24 17.37 4.92 -6.60
C GLU A 24 18.47 3.92 -6.98
N PHE A 25 19.12 4.16 -8.12
CA PHE A 25 20.21 3.32 -8.63
C PHE A 25 21.56 4.01 -8.41
N THR A 26 22.60 3.21 -8.18
CA THR A 26 23.98 3.71 -8.13
C THR A 26 24.52 4.11 -9.50
N SER A 27 24.04 3.48 -10.57
CA SER A 27 24.45 3.72 -11.96
C SER A 27 23.33 4.31 -12.81
N LYS A 28 23.66 5.33 -13.62
CA LYS A 28 22.76 5.89 -14.62
C LYS A 28 22.37 4.87 -15.69
N GLU A 29 23.29 3.95 -16.01
CA GLU A 29 23.04 2.86 -16.95
C GLU A 29 21.97 1.90 -16.42
N ALA A 30 22.09 1.48 -15.15
CA ALA A 30 21.10 0.62 -14.51
C ALA A 30 19.70 1.25 -14.46
N CYS A 31 19.63 2.55 -14.15
CA CYS A 31 18.37 3.30 -14.20
C CYS A 31 17.79 3.32 -15.62
N THR A 32 18.61 3.60 -16.63
CA THR A 32 18.17 3.60 -18.04
C THR A 32 17.66 2.23 -18.48
N ASN A 33 18.33 1.15 -18.06
CA ASN A 33 17.92 -0.22 -18.33
C ASN A 33 16.54 -0.53 -17.73
N LEU A 34 16.24 -0.10 -16.50
CA LEU A 34 14.91 -0.26 -15.91
C LEU A 34 13.85 0.52 -16.72
N LEU A 35 14.15 1.77 -17.09
CA LEU A 35 13.21 2.65 -17.81
C LEU A 35 12.78 2.07 -19.16
N VAL A 36 13.69 1.43 -19.90
CA VAL A 36 13.41 0.86 -21.23
C VAL A 36 12.98 -0.60 -21.19
N SER A 37 13.14 -1.29 -20.05
CA SER A 37 12.82 -2.70 -19.94
C SER A 37 11.31 -2.94 -19.78
N ASP A 38 10.84 -3.98 -20.47
CA ASP A 38 9.47 -4.49 -20.35
C ASP A 38 9.32 -5.54 -19.25
N ALA A 39 10.43 -5.99 -18.65
CA ALA A 39 10.46 -7.01 -17.62
C ALA A 39 9.53 -6.66 -16.43
N VAL A 40 9.48 -5.38 -16.06
CA VAL A 40 8.65 -4.88 -14.95
C VAL A 40 7.28 -4.35 -15.39
N SER A 41 6.98 -4.31 -16.69
CA SER A 41 5.74 -3.73 -17.22
C SER A 41 4.48 -4.50 -16.82
N HIS A 42 4.61 -5.73 -16.28
CA HIS A 42 3.48 -6.52 -15.78
C HIS A 42 2.96 -6.06 -14.39
N TRP A 43 3.71 -5.20 -13.69
CA TRP A 43 3.32 -4.66 -12.37
C TRP A 43 3.67 -3.18 -12.17
N ILE A 44 4.47 -2.58 -13.05
CA ILE A 44 4.70 -1.13 -13.13
C ILE A 44 3.99 -0.57 -14.35
N ILE A 45 3.02 0.30 -14.10
CA ILE A 45 2.22 0.95 -15.16
C ILE A 45 3.03 2.05 -15.86
N GLU A 46 3.71 2.89 -15.09
CA GLU A 46 4.47 4.04 -15.60
C GLU A 46 5.86 4.10 -14.99
N LYS A 47 6.84 4.51 -15.81
CA LYS A 47 8.26 4.64 -15.43
C LYS A 47 8.79 6.04 -15.74
N PRO A 48 8.24 7.13 -15.16
CA PRO A 48 8.76 8.47 -15.40
C PRO A 48 10.14 8.64 -14.78
N GLN A 49 10.99 9.47 -15.40
CA GLN A 49 12.22 9.92 -14.76
C GLN A 49 11.90 10.78 -13.54
N TRP A 50 12.79 10.74 -12.54
CA TRP A 50 12.67 11.58 -11.36
C TRP A 50 12.58 13.08 -11.72
N ASP A 51 11.60 13.76 -11.13
CA ASP A 51 11.43 15.21 -11.20
C ASP A 51 11.33 15.76 -9.77
N ARG A 52 12.09 16.83 -9.49
CA ARG A 52 12.04 17.58 -8.23
C ARG A 52 10.67 18.20 -7.93
N ASN A 53 9.83 18.38 -8.95
CA ASN A 53 8.47 18.90 -8.80
C ASN A 53 7.44 17.81 -8.55
N PHE A 54 7.87 16.54 -8.46
CA PHE A 54 6.97 15.44 -8.12
C PHE A 54 6.37 15.67 -6.73
N VAL A 55 5.03 15.71 -6.68
CA VAL A 55 4.26 15.76 -5.43
C VAL A 55 3.20 14.69 -5.53
N SER A 56 3.29 13.67 -4.68
CA SER A 56 2.23 12.66 -4.60
C SER A 56 0.96 13.31 -4.08
N GLN A 57 -0.10 13.23 -4.88
CA GLN A 57 -1.41 13.78 -4.54
C GLN A 57 -2.24 12.79 -3.72
N ASP A 58 -1.86 11.51 -3.75
CA ASP A 58 -2.62 10.43 -3.14
C ASP A 58 -1.87 9.83 -1.95
N ARG A 59 -2.62 9.19 -1.06
CA ARG A 59 -2.13 8.43 0.09
C ARG A 59 -2.80 7.07 0.10
N ILE A 60 -2.00 6.03 0.34
CA ILE A 60 -2.55 4.74 0.73
C ILE A 60 -2.73 4.79 2.24
N ILE A 61 -3.97 4.56 2.68
CA ILE A 61 -4.32 4.56 4.09
C ILE A 61 -5.19 3.35 4.42
N TRP A 62 -5.01 2.85 5.62
CA TRP A 62 -5.88 1.85 6.20
C TRP A 62 -6.97 2.51 7.03
N PHE A 63 -8.16 1.97 6.96
CA PHE A 63 -9.34 2.43 7.67
C PHE A 63 -9.80 1.39 8.67
N ASP A 64 -10.11 1.87 9.87
CA ASP A 64 -10.89 1.13 10.83
C ASP A 64 -12.36 1.55 10.71
N ILE A 65 -13.24 0.61 10.36
CA ILE A 65 -14.69 0.81 10.35
C ILE A 65 -15.31 0.05 11.52
N GLU A 66 -15.98 0.79 12.40
CA GLU A 66 -16.47 0.27 13.67
C GLU A 66 -17.96 0.57 13.86
N GLY A 67 -18.70 -0.39 14.41
CA GLY A 67 -20.13 -0.23 14.73
C GLY A 67 -21.09 -0.44 13.57
N LEU A 68 -20.63 -1.01 12.45
CA LEU A 68 -21.54 -1.51 11.41
C LEU A 68 -22.32 -2.71 11.96
N PRO A 69 -23.67 -2.76 11.85
CA PRO A 69 -24.44 -3.85 12.42
C PRO A 69 -24.13 -5.16 11.71
N LEU A 70 -24.08 -6.27 12.45
CA LEU A 70 -23.74 -7.60 11.94
C LEU A 70 -24.55 -8.01 10.69
N ARG A 71 -25.82 -7.61 10.61
CA ARG A 71 -26.69 -7.89 9.44
C ARG A 71 -26.22 -7.23 8.14
N ALA A 72 -25.39 -6.19 8.22
CA ALA A 72 -24.79 -5.50 7.09
C ALA A 72 -23.30 -5.87 6.90
N TRP A 73 -22.79 -6.84 7.66
CA TRP A 73 -21.38 -7.22 7.66
C TRP A 73 -21.01 -8.04 6.42
N SER A 74 -20.82 -7.33 5.32
CA SER A 74 -20.41 -7.85 4.02
C SER A 74 -19.53 -6.83 3.32
N LYS A 75 -18.80 -7.23 2.28
CA LYS A 75 -17.88 -6.34 1.55
C LYS A 75 -18.58 -5.10 0.97
N LEU A 76 -19.87 -5.17 0.63
CA LEU A 76 -20.56 -4.10 -0.08
C LEU A 76 -20.74 -2.82 0.78
N PRO A 77 -21.31 -2.85 2.00
CA PRO A 77 -21.41 -1.65 2.83
C PRO A 77 -20.06 -1.00 3.16
N PHE A 78 -18.99 -1.77 3.39
CA PHE A 78 -17.65 -1.21 3.58
C PHE A 78 -17.19 -0.42 2.35
N ARG A 79 -17.39 -0.97 1.15
CA ARG A 79 -17.07 -0.26 -0.10
C ARG A 79 -17.85 1.04 -0.25
N GLU A 80 -19.14 1.02 0.07
CA GLU A 80 -19.99 2.21 -0.01
C GLU A 80 -19.57 3.29 0.98
N ILE A 81 -19.22 2.90 2.22
CA ILE A 81 -18.72 3.81 3.25
C ILE A 81 -17.39 4.43 2.80
N LEU A 82 -16.44 3.62 2.36
CA LEU A 82 -15.09 4.05 1.98
C LEU A 82 -15.05 4.86 0.68
N ALA A 83 -15.98 4.63 -0.24
CA ALA A 83 -16.11 5.38 -1.48
C ALA A 83 -16.30 6.89 -1.25
N LYS A 84 -16.69 7.29 -0.03
CA LYS A 84 -16.73 8.70 0.40
C LYS A 84 -15.37 9.38 0.33
N TRP A 85 -14.28 8.66 0.59
CA TRP A 85 -12.93 9.25 0.69
C TRP A 85 -11.96 8.79 -0.38
N GLY A 86 -12.22 7.66 -1.06
CA GLY A 86 -11.27 7.17 -2.05
C GLY A 86 -11.65 5.88 -2.73
N CYS A 87 -10.69 5.34 -3.48
CA CYS A 87 -10.83 4.06 -4.15
C CYS A 87 -10.38 2.93 -3.22
N VAL A 88 -11.23 1.92 -3.06
CA VAL A 88 -10.88 0.72 -2.28
C VAL A 88 -9.83 -0.09 -3.04
N VAL A 89 -8.65 -0.21 -2.45
CA VAL A 89 -7.51 -0.95 -3.01
C VAL A 89 -7.53 -2.40 -2.55
N GLN A 90 -7.80 -2.61 -1.26
CA GLN A 90 -7.86 -3.94 -0.67
C GLN A 90 -8.95 -3.97 0.40
N LEU A 91 -9.74 -5.03 0.39
CA LEU A 91 -10.62 -5.37 1.49
C LEU A 91 -10.09 -6.59 2.21
N ASP A 92 -10.28 -6.67 3.52
CA ASP A 92 -9.98 -7.90 4.24
C ASP A 92 -10.89 -9.03 3.74
N ASP A 93 -10.28 -10.17 3.43
CA ASP A 93 -11.00 -11.39 3.05
C ASP A 93 -11.58 -12.09 4.30
N ASN A 94 -11.01 -11.82 5.48
CA ASN A 94 -11.36 -12.40 6.76
C ASN A 94 -12.27 -11.47 7.57
N LEU A 95 -13.45 -11.17 7.04
CA LEU A 95 -14.54 -10.48 7.73
C LEU A 95 -15.01 -11.14 9.06
N GLY A 96 -14.40 -12.24 9.50
CA GLY A 96 -14.90 -13.10 10.58
C GLY A 96 -14.13 -13.06 11.92
N GLU A 97 -12.90 -12.54 11.98
CA GLU A 97 -12.13 -12.59 13.23
C GLU A 97 -12.51 -11.46 14.21
N ASP A 98 -12.78 -10.26 13.69
CA ASP A 98 -13.33 -9.13 14.46
C ASP A 98 -14.54 -8.53 13.72
N ILE A 99 -15.74 -8.94 14.14
CA ILE A 99 -17.01 -8.47 13.58
C ILE A 99 -17.34 -7.04 14.03
N TYR A 100 -16.64 -6.51 15.03
CA TYR A 100 -16.88 -5.15 15.50
C TYR A 100 -16.07 -4.11 14.71
N LYS A 101 -14.93 -4.53 14.17
CA LYS A 101 -13.94 -3.67 13.51
C LYS A 101 -13.39 -4.35 12.25
N SER A 102 -13.58 -3.72 11.08
CA SER A 102 -12.89 -4.13 9.86
C SER A 102 -11.70 -3.21 9.56
N HIS A 103 -10.69 -3.75 8.88
CA HIS A 103 -9.48 -3.04 8.48
C HIS A 103 -9.33 -3.04 6.96
N GLU A 104 -9.59 -1.90 6.33
CA GLU A 104 -9.74 -1.81 4.87
C GLU A 104 -8.74 -0.80 4.29
N CYS A 105 -8.19 -1.08 3.10
CA CYS A 105 -7.20 -0.22 2.47
C CYS A 105 -7.82 0.61 1.34
N ILE A 106 -7.57 1.92 1.36
CA ILE A 106 -8.00 2.82 0.29
C ILE A 106 -6.85 3.69 -0.23
N LEU A 107 -6.98 4.09 -1.49
CA LEU A 107 -6.24 5.18 -2.09
C LEU A 107 -7.09 6.44 -2.02
N THR A 108 -6.59 7.49 -1.35
CA THR A 108 -7.31 8.76 -1.20
C THR A 108 -6.44 9.94 -1.63
N SER A 109 -7.06 10.95 -2.24
CA SER A 109 -6.45 12.27 -2.47
C SER A 109 -6.71 13.25 -1.32
N HIS A 110 -7.40 12.81 -0.27
CA HIS A 110 -7.68 13.62 0.90
C HIS A 110 -6.40 13.79 1.74
N LEU A 111 -5.97 15.05 1.94
CA LEU A 111 -4.71 15.37 2.62
C LEU A 111 -4.85 15.48 4.16
N GLY A 112 -6.05 15.74 4.67
CA GLY A 112 -6.32 15.80 6.10
C GLY A 112 -6.52 14.42 6.73
N ILE A 113 -6.40 14.34 8.07
CA ILE A 113 -6.72 13.12 8.81
C ILE A 113 -8.23 12.86 8.74
N ILE A 114 -8.61 11.68 8.31
CA ILE A 114 -10.01 11.26 8.25
C ILE A 114 -10.42 10.61 9.57
N PHE A 115 -11.39 11.22 10.24
CA PHE A 115 -12.04 10.72 11.45
C PHE A 115 -13.49 11.21 11.47
N GLU A 116 -14.45 10.34 11.17
CA GLU A 116 -15.86 10.73 11.04
C GLU A 116 -16.82 9.65 11.55
N VAL A 117 -18.05 10.06 11.89
CA VAL A 117 -19.19 9.17 12.07
C VAL A 117 -20.09 9.26 10.84
N VAL A 118 -20.20 8.15 10.10
CA VAL A 118 -21.05 8.00 8.92
C VAL A 118 -22.40 7.42 9.33
N LYS A 119 -23.48 7.96 8.79
CA LYS A 119 -24.83 7.41 8.98
C LYS A 119 -25.12 6.38 7.90
N VAL A 120 -25.29 5.12 8.30
CA VAL A 120 -25.56 4.00 7.39
C VAL A 120 -27.00 3.52 7.61
N SER A 121 -27.78 3.42 6.53
CA SER A 121 -29.15 2.89 6.59
C SER A 121 -29.15 1.41 6.29
N VAL A 122 -29.69 0.59 7.20
CA VAL A 122 -29.82 -0.85 7.04
C VAL A 122 -31.24 -1.24 7.40
N ASP A 123 -31.98 -1.79 6.43
CA ASP A 123 -33.41 -2.12 6.56
C ASP A 123 -34.27 -0.95 7.06
N GLY A 124 -33.94 0.28 6.66
CA GLY A 124 -34.63 1.50 7.09
C GLY A 124 -34.25 2.02 8.48
N ILE A 125 -33.31 1.37 9.17
CA ILE A 125 -32.78 1.81 10.47
C ILE A 125 -31.41 2.48 10.24
N ILE A 126 -31.22 3.65 10.83
CA ILE A 126 -29.96 4.42 10.71
C ILE A 126 -29.02 4.04 11.84
N PHE A 127 -27.80 3.61 11.50
CA PHE A 127 -26.72 3.29 12.42
C PHE A 127 -25.59 4.32 12.30
N PRO A 128 -25.08 4.87 13.43
CA PRO A 128 -23.87 5.66 13.44
C PRO A 128 -22.65 4.72 13.39
N VAL A 129 -21.93 4.74 12.27
CA VAL A 129 -20.73 3.94 12.03
C VAL A 129 -19.51 4.85 12.11
N ARG A 130 -18.52 4.49 12.91
CA ARG A 130 -17.28 5.26 13.03
C ARG A 130 -16.29 4.79 11.98
N ALA A 131 -15.74 5.73 11.20
CA ALA A 131 -14.69 5.49 10.23
C ALA A 131 -13.48 6.37 10.56
N LYS A 132 -12.31 5.75 10.68
CA LYS A 132 -11.08 6.45 11.05
C LYS A 132 -9.87 5.89 10.33
N GLU A 133 -8.92 6.75 10.02
CA GLU A 133 -7.58 6.30 9.64
C GLU A 133 -7.00 5.44 10.77
N ALA A 134 -6.55 4.24 10.43
CA ALA A 134 -5.87 3.36 11.36
C ALA A 134 -4.45 3.88 11.60
N PRO A 135 -3.98 3.95 12.86
CA PRO A 135 -2.65 4.44 13.15
C PRO A 135 -1.58 3.51 12.56
N SER A 136 -0.54 4.12 12.00
CA SER A 136 0.76 3.51 11.65
C SER A 136 0.72 2.31 10.69
N TRP A 137 0.57 2.60 9.39
CA TRP A 137 1.22 1.77 8.38
C TRP A 137 2.64 2.30 8.13
N THR A 138 3.62 1.40 8.19
CA THR A 138 4.97 1.67 7.73
C THR A 138 5.18 0.82 6.49
N SER A 139 5.47 1.44 5.34
CA SER A 139 5.93 0.69 4.16
C SER A 139 7.26 0.04 4.48
N SER A 140 7.25 -1.20 4.94
CA SER A 140 8.44 -2.04 4.90
C SER A 140 8.48 -2.71 3.54
N PHE A 141 9.29 -2.18 2.62
CA PHE A 141 9.76 -3.00 1.50
C PHE A 141 10.85 -3.91 2.06
N SER A 142 10.48 -5.11 2.50
CA SER A 142 11.46 -6.13 2.88
C SER A 142 12.21 -6.56 1.62
N CYS A 143 13.50 -6.24 1.59
CA CYS A 143 14.43 -6.87 0.68
C CYS A 143 15.14 -7.96 1.50
N ASP A 144 14.66 -9.20 1.42
CA ASP A 144 15.20 -10.33 2.21
C ASP A 144 16.57 -10.81 1.71
N PHE A 145 17.43 -9.90 1.25
CA PHE A 145 18.78 -10.24 0.78
C PHE A 145 19.84 -9.41 1.50
N MET A 146 19.92 -9.56 2.83
CA MET A 146 21.15 -9.26 3.55
C MET A 146 22.10 -10.47 3.46
N LYS A 147 23.05 -10.37 2.53
CA LYS A 147 24.42 -10.94 2.50
C LYS A 147 24.68 -12.20 3.36
N SER A 148 24.79 -13.36 2.72
CA SER A 148 25.79 -14.37 3.12
C SER A 148 27.08 -14.14 2.34
N VAL A 149 27.80 -13.05 2.62
CA VAL A 149 29.20 -12.93 2.20
C VAL A 149 30.01 -12.38 3.37
N GLY A 150 30.90 -13.24 3.85
CA GLY A 150 31.82 -13.06 4.97
C GLY A 150 31.76 -14.32 5.82
N GLY A 151 32.66 -15.29 5.74
CA GLY A 151 34.02 -15.33 5.21
C GLY A 151 34.84 -16.05 6.28
N GLU A 152 35.25 -17.28 6.01
CA GLU A 152 36.29 -17.99 6.76
C GLU A 152 37.01 -18.90 5.77
N ASP A 153 38.01 -18.31 5.12
CA ASP A 153 39.17 -19.05 4.62
C ASP A 153 40.26 -18.82 5.68
N GLU A 154 40.35 -19.72 6.66
CA GLU A 154 41.55 -19.92 7.47
C GLU A 154 41.80 -21.43 7.54
N GLY A 155 42.79 -21.89 6.78
CA GLY A 155 43.28 -23.26 6.88
C GLY A 155 43.94 -23.53 8.22
N HIS A 156 44.00 -24.80 8.63
CA HIS A 156 45.13 -25.38 9.35
C HIS A 156 45.11 -26.92 9.28
N VAL A 157 46.25 -27.44 8.80
CA VAL A 157 46.83 -28.81 8.87
C VAL A 157 46.21 -29.91 8.02
#